data_AF-A0A958UWA8-F1
#
_entry.id   AF-A0A958UWA8-F1
#
_cell.length_a   1.000
_cell.length_b   1.000
_cell.length_c   1.000
_cell.angle_alpha   90.00
_cell.angle_beta   90.00
_cell.angle_gamma   90.00
#
_symmetry.space_group_name_H-M   'P 1'
#
loop_
_entity.id
_entity.type
_entity.pdbx_description
1 polymer ?
#
loop_
_entity_poly.entity_id
_entity_poly.type
_entity_poly.pdbx_seq_one_letter_code
_entity_poly.pdbx_strand_id
1 'polypeptide(L)'
;MENQHSNNKQPISWSASDQESLVKTIFIILKGQKRFGEERTPEDIFNYYKFKMEKRFTVERVISAIEKYTDKKTDIPTAADLIAIIEPEDDKITHEEYKHALRQWELEGKLPHSHWKAMALAYEDQQAGLDYADRYRIKNQEHAARIANMGQTALIEKSEEK
;
A
#
# COMPACT_ATOMS: atom_id res chain seq x y z
N MET A 1 9.95 30.59 14.58
CA MET A 1 10.70 30.01 13.44
C MET A 1 9.84 28.88 12.90
N GLU A 2 9.18 29.13 11.76
CA GLU A 2 8.34 28.15 11.07
C GLU A 2 9.24 27.11 10.38
N ASN A 3 9.02 25.83 10.65
CA ASN A 3 9.57 24.75 9.82
C ASN A 3 8.44 24.16 9.00
N GLN A 4 8.34 24.61 7.76
CA GLN A 4 7.52 23.99 6.72
C GLN A 4 8.23 22.72 6.24
N HIS A 5 7.86 21.56 6.77
CA HIS A 5 8.07 20.29 6.08
C HIS A 5 6.82 19.93 5.28
N SER A 6 6.53 20.73 4.27
CA SER A 6 5.60 20.35 3.21
C SER A 6 6.35 19.44 2.25
N ASN A 7 6.33 18.14 2.52
CA ASN A 7 6.82 17.12 1.60
C ASN A 7 5.84 17.07 0.41
N ASN A 8 5.98 18.04 -0.50
CA ASN A 8 5.12 18.23 -1.65
C ASN A 8 5.43 17.13 -2.67
N LYS A 9 4.89 15.91 -2.44
CA LYS A 9 4.87 14.85 -3.46
C LYS A 9 4.10 15.40 -4.64
N GLN A 10 4.81 15.83 -5.68
CA GLN A 10 4.17 16.27 -6.90
C GLN A 10 3.20 15.17 -7.37
N PRO A 11 2.00 15.53 -7.81
CA PRO A 11 1.07 14.55 -8.35
C PRO A 11 1.75 13.87 -9.54
N ILE A 12 1.87 12.54 -9.47
CA ILE A 12 2.33 11.72 -10.59
C ILE A 12 1.41 12.05 -11.77
N SER A 13 1.98 12.50 -12.87
CA SER A 13 1.29 12.69 -14.15
C SER A 13 2.12 12.03 -15.24
N TRP A 14 1.46 11.47 -16.24
CA TRP A 14 2.16 10.75 -17.30
C TRP A 14 2.63 11.72 -18.36
N SER A 15 3.92 11.68 -18.69
CA SER A 15 4.46 12.50 -19.79
C SER A 15 3.92 12.01 -21.15
N ALA A 16 4.07 12.82 -22.20
CA ALA A 16 3.64 12.41 -23.54
C ALA A 16 4.36 11.13 -24.03
N SER A 17 5.66 11.00 -23.74
CA SER A 17 6.44 9.79 -24.05
C SER A 17 5.99 8.57 -23.27
N ASP A 18 5.60 8.75 -22.00
CA ASP A 18 5.03 7.67 -21.20
C ASP A 18 3.70 7.20 -21.79
N GLN A 19 2.82 8.16 -22.12
CA GLN A 19 1.53 7.86 -22.73
C GLN A 19 1.70 7.12 -24.07
N GLU A 20 2.63 7.56 -24.92
CA GLU A 20 2.96 6.87 -26.18
C GLU A 20 3.43 5.43 -25.94
N SER A 21 4.29 5.21 -24.94
CA SER A 21 4.81 3.88 -24.61
C SER A 21 3.70 2.94 -24.11
N LEU A 22 2.78 3.45 -23.30
CA LEU A 22 1.63 2.68 -22.83
C LEU A 22 0.69 2.31 -23.98
N VAL A 23 0.40 3.26 -24.89
CA VAL A 23 -0.45 3.01 -26.06
C VAL A 23 0.16 1.94 -26.97
N LYS A 24 1.48 2.00 -27.23
CA LYS A 24 2.18 0.95 -28.00
C LYS A 24 2.06 -0.42 -27.35
N THR A 25 2.22 -0.48 -26.03
CA THR A 25 2.07 -1.72 -25.25
C THR A 25 0.65 -2.28 -25.39
N ILE A 26 -0.38 -1.43 -25.21
CA ILE A 26 -1.80 -1.80 -25.38
C ILE A 26 -2.07 -2.32 -26.80
N PHE A 27 -1.49 -1.69 -27.82
CA PHE A 27 -1.67 -2.11 -29.20
C PHE A 27 -1.05 -3.49 -29.49
N ILE A 28 0.12 -3.78 -28.93
CA ILE A 28 0.77 -5.10 -29.04
C ILE A 28 -0.09 -6.18 -28.41
N ILE A 29 -0.59 -5.97 -27.19
CA ILE A 29 -1.43 -6.97 -26.53
C ILE A 29 -2.74 -7.19 -27.29
N LEU A 30 -3.39 -6.13 -27.79
CA LEU A 30 -4.62 -6.23 -28.59
C LEU A 30 -4.42 -7.07 -29.87
N LYS A 31 -3.27 -6.93 -30.53
CA LYS A 31 -2.93 -7.72 -31.73
C LYS A 31 -2.62 -9.18 -31.41
N GLY A 32 -2.04 -9.45 -30.24
CA GLY A 32 -1.68 -10.80 -29.80
C GLY A 32 -2.87 -11.67 -29.37
N GLN A 33 -4.06 -11.08 -29.18
CA GLN A 33 -5.20 -11.77 -28.59
C GLN A 33 -6.12 -12.42 -29.64
N LYS A 34 -6.69 -13.58 -29.31
CA LYS A 34 -7.77 -14.19 -30.10
C LYS A 34 -9.03 -13.34 -29.92
N ARG A 35 -9.54 -12.73 -31.00
CA ARG A 35 -10.72 -11.86 -30.97
C ARG A 35 -11.97 -12.66 -30.57
N PHE A 36 -12.41 -12.51 -29.34
CA PHE A 36 -13.72 -12.96 -28.89
C PHE A 36 -14.64 -11.75 -28.67
N GLY A 37 -15.42 -11.42 -29.70
CA GLY A 37 -16.71 -10.71 -29.57
C GLY A 37 -16.74 -9.20 -29.34
N GLU A 38 -15.77 -8.58 -28.66
CA GLU A 38 -15.78 -7.12 -28.42
C GLU A 38 -14.62 -6.39 -29.10
N GLU A 39 -14.93 -5.43 -29.97
CA GLU A 39 -13.95 -4.49 -30.51
C GLU A 39 -13.62 -3.43 -29.46
N ARG A 40 -12.50 -3.62 -28.75
CA ARG A 40 -11.93 -2.57 -27.87
C ARG A 40 -10.84 -1.83 -28.63
N THR A 41 -10.93 -0.51 -28.67
CA THR A 41 -9.87 0.31 -29.26
C THR A 41 -8.71 0.48 -28.27
N PRO A 42 -7.47 0.64 -28.77
CA PRO A 42 -6.34 1.00 -27.91
C PRO A 42 -6.60 2.29 -27.12
N GLU A 43 -7.27 3.28 -27.73
CA GLU A 43 -7.64 4.53 -27.04
C GLU A 43 -8.56 4.29 -25.85
N ASP A 44 -9.57 3.43 -25.96
CA ASP A 44 -10.52 3.17 -24.87
C ASP A 44 -9.82 2.55 -23.66
N ILE A 45 -8.96 1.56 -23.89
CA ILE A 45 -8.19 0.89 -22.83
C ILE A 45 -7.21 1.88 -22.20
N PHE A 46 -6.53 2.69 -23.02
CA PHE A 46 -5.61 3.72 -22.53
C PHE A 46 -6.33 4.73 -21.64
N ASN A 47 -7.46 5.26 -22.09
CA ASN A 47 -8.25 6.23 -21.33
C ASN A 47 -8.75 5.63 -20.01
N TYR A 48 -9.16 4.35 -20.04
CA TYR A 48 -9.56 3.64 -18.84
C TYR A 48 -8.42 3.49 -17.82
N TYR A 49 -7.23 3.08 -18.26
CA TYR A 49 -6.05 3.01 -17.39
C TYR A 49 -5.65 4.38 -16.85
N LYS A 50 -5.62 5.39 -17.71
CA LYS A 50 -5.31 6.77 -17.31
C LYS A 50 -6.24 7.25 -16.20
N PHE A 51 -7.55 7.08 -16.38
CA PHE A 51 -8.56 7.44 -15.39
C PHE A 51 -8.35 6.75 -14.03
N LYS A 52 -7.97 5.47 -14.03
CA LYS A 52 -7.81 4.68 -12.81
C LYS A 52 -6.44 4.81 -12.14
N MET A 53 -5.38 5.11 -12.89
CA MET A 53 -4.00 4.83 -12.47
C MET A 53 -3.04 6.02 -12.55
N GLU A 54 -3.29 7.05 -13.37
CA GLU A 54 -2.31 8.11 -13.67
C GLU A 54 -1.73 8.81 -12.44
N LYS A 55 -2.57 9.06 -11.44
CA LYS A 55 -2.18 9.76 -10.21
C LYS A 55 -1.60 8.85 -9.12
N ARG A 56 -1.60 7.53 -9.35
CA ARG A 56 -1.21 6.51 -8.37
C ARG A 56 0.07 5.79 -8.78
N PHE A 57 0.25 5.54 -10.07
CA PHE A 57 1.32 4.70 -10.60
C PHE A 57 2.00 5.36 -11.79
N THR A 58 3.32 5.16 -11.91
CA THR A 58 4.06 5.52 -13.13
C THR A 58 3.67 4.56 -14.26
N VAL A 59 3.75 5.02 -15.51
CA VAL A 59 3.49 4.15 -16.67
C VAL A 59 4.39 2.92 -16.66
N GLU A 60 5.66 3.05 -16.26
CA GLU A 60 6.58 1.92 -16.14
C GLU A 60 6.02 0.79 -15.24
N ARG A 61 5.43 1.15 -14.08
CA ARG A 61 4.78 0.16 -13.20
C ARG A 61 3.55 -0.48 -13.85
N VAL A 62 2.78 0.31 -14.61
CA VAL A 62 1.61 -0.20 -15.36
C VAL A 62 2.04 -1.18 -16.44
N ILE A 63 3.06 -0.84 -17.25
CA ILE A 63 3.60 -1.71 -18.31
C ILE A 63 4.14 -3.01 -17.72
N SER A 64 4.95 -2.93 -16.65
CA SER A 64 5.47 -4.13 -15.98
C SER A 64 4.35 -5.03 -15.43
N ALA A 65 3.25 -4.44 -14.95
CA ALA A 65 2.08 -5.21 -14.53
C ALA A 65 1.35 -5.87 -15.69
N ILE A 66 1.26 -5.20 -16.85
CA ILE A 66 0.69 -5.78 -18.08
C ILE A 66 1.50 -7.00 -18.50
N GLU A 67 2.83 -6.88 -18.56
CA GLU A 67 3.72 -8.00 -18.92
C GLU A 67 3.48 -9.22 -18.01
N LYS A 68 3.55 -9.02 -16.69
CA LYS A 68 3.32 -10.06 -15.68
C LYS A 68 1.94 -10.71 -15.78
N TYR A 69 0.92 -9.93 -16.16
CA TYR A 69 -0.43 -10.46 -16.38
C TYR A 69 -0.46 -11.36 -17.63
N THR A 70 0.09 -10.86 -18.74
CA THR A 70 0.05 -11.54 -20.04
C THR A 70 0.93 -12.79 -20.11
N ASP A 71 1.93 -12.91 -19.23
CA ASP A 71 2.70 -14.17 -19.08
C ASP A 71 1.83 -15.35 -18.66
N LYS A 72 0.71 -15.08 -17.97
CA LYS A 72 -0.17 -16.10 -17.37
C LYS A 72 -1.53 -16.18 -18.04
N LYS A 73 -1.97 -15.12 -18.70
CA LYS A 73 -3.34 -14.97 -19.21
C LYS A 73 -3.34 -14.43 -20.63
N THR A 74 -4.33 -14.86 -21.42
CA THR A 74 -4.46 -14.53 -22.85
C THR A 74 -5.57 -13.52 -23.12
N ASP A 75 -6.09 -12.85 -22.09
CA ASP A 75 -7.12 -11.80 -22.16
C ASP A 75 -6.50 -10.41 -21.88
N ILE A 76 -7.27 -9.34 -22.10
CA ILE A 76 -6.83 -7.96 -21.84
C ILE A 76 -7.01 -7.70 -20.33
N PRO A 77 -5.95 -7.32 -19.58
CA PRO A 77 -6.09 -7.04 -18.17
C PRO A 77 -7.06 -5.88 -17.92
N THR A 78 -7.83 -5.94 -16.84
CA THR A 78 -8.53 -4.76 -16.34
C THR A 78 -7.59 -3.92 -15.47
N ALA A 79 -7.96 -2.67 -15.20
CA ALA A 79 -7.21 -1.84 -14.25
C ALA A 79 -7.13 -2.49 -12.86
N ALA A 80 -8.17 -3.23 -12.45
CA ALA A 80 -8.17 -3.94 -11.17
C ALA A 80 -7.12 -5.06 -11.14
N ASP A 81 -7.01 -5.82 -12.24
CA ASP A 81 -5.98 -6.86 -12.36
C ASP A 81 -4.56 -6.28 -12.25
N LEU A 82 -4.31 -5.15 -12.93
CA LEU A 82 -3.02 -4.48 -12.88
C LEU A 82 -2.73 -3.93 -11.49
N ILE A 83 -3.72 -3.34 -10.83
CA ILE A 83 -3.59 -2.84 -9.45
C ILE A 83 -3.23 -3.98 -8.50
N ALA A 84 -3.88 -5.13 -8.60
CA ALA A 84 -3.57 -6.30 -7.76
C ALA A 84 -2.14 -6.84 -7.97
N ILE A 85 -1.53 -6.59 -9.14
CA ILE A 85 -0.13 -6.95 -9.39
C ILE A 85 0.83 -5.89 -8.82
N ILE A 86 0.46 -4.60 -8.90
CA ILE A 86 1.30 -3.49 -8.45
C ILE A 86 1.27 -3.31 -6.93
N GLU A 87 0.08 -3.48 -6.36
CA GLU A 87 -0.29 -3.39 -4.94
C GLU A 87 -1.05 -4.68 -4.59
N PRO A 88 -0.35 -5.82 -4.42
CA PRO A 88 -1.00 -7.01 -3.93
C PRO A 88 -1.64 -6.72 -2.57
N GLU A 89 -2.87 -7.19 -2.36
CA GLU A 89 -3.46 -7.15 -1.03
C GLU A 89 -2.56 -7.95 -0.09
N ASP A 90 -2.28 -7.39 1.09
CA ASP A 90 -1.59 -8.15 2.13
C ASP A 90 -2.41 -9.40 2.47
N ASP A 91 -1.75 -10.55 2.59
CA ASP A 91 -2.40 -11.79 2.98
C ASP A 91 -3.16 -11.57 4.29
N LYS A 92 -4.49 -11.77 4.23
CA LYS A 92 -5.33 -11.64 5.41
C LYS A 92 -5.04 -12.80 6.35
N ILE A 93 -4.56 -12.47 7.54
CA ILE A 93 -4.38 -13.47 8.60
C ILE A 93 -5.77 -13.97 8.97
N THR A 94 -5.96 -15.28 8.94
CA THR A 94 -7.21 -15.91 9.34
C THR A 94 -7.34 -15.98 10.86
N HIS A 95 -8.58 -16.14 11.35
CA HIS A 95 -8.80 -16.25 12.79
C HIS A 95 -8.13 -17.50 13.41
N GLU A 96 -7.99 -18.59 12.64
CA GLU A 96 -7.32 -19.80 13.12
C GLU A 96 -5.80 -19.61 13.18
N GLU A 97 -5.22 -18.94 12.19
CA GLU A 97 -3.81 -18.52 12.21
C GLU A 97 -3.50 -17.58 13.39
N TYR A 98 -4.41 -16.65 13.71
CA TYR A 98 -4.32 -15.81 14.90
C TYR A 98 -4.30 -16.64 16.20
N LYS A 99 -5.24 -17.57 16.36
CA LYS A 99 -5.27 -18.46 17.54
C LYS A 99 -4.00 -19.30 17.64
N HIS A 100 -3.52 -19.81 16.52
CA HIS A 100 -2.27 -20.57 16.47
C HIS A 100 -1.09 -19.70 16.92
N ALA A 101 -0.97 -18.49 16.38
CA ALA A 101 0.07 -17.53 16.76
C ALA A 101 0.04 -17.21 18.26
N LEU A 102 -1.15 -16.95 18.85
CA LEU A 102 -1.26 -16.72 20.29
C LEU A 102 -0.75 -17.90 21.13
N ARG A 103 -1.08 -19.13 20.73
CA ARG A 103 -0.62 -20.34 21.44
C ARG A 103 0.89 -20.49 21.34
N GLN A 104 1.47 -20.31 20.16
CA GLN A 104 2.92 -20.40 19.97
C GLN A 104 3.65 -19.29 20.75
N TRP A 105 3.11 -18.08 20.76
CA TRP A 105 3.70 -16.97 21.53
C TRP A 105 3.68 -17.23 23.04
N GLU A 106 2.61 -17.83 23.57
CA GLU A 106 2.54 -18.27 24.97
C GLU A 106 3.58 -19.36 25.26
N LEU A 107 3.73 -20.35 24.38
CA LEU A 107 4.72 -21.43 24.52
C LEU A 107 6.16 -20.91 24.49
N GLU A 108 6.42 -19.83 23.75
CA GLU A 108 7.71 -19.13 23.75
C GLU A 108 7.94 -18.25 25.00
N GLY A 109 6.99 -18.18 25.93
CA GLY A 109 7.10 -17.33 27.11
C GLY A 109 6.88 -15.85 26.82
N LYS A 110 6.08 -15.53 25.80
CA LYS A 110 5.69 -14.17 25.40
C LYS A 110 6.87 -13.25 25.05
N LEU A 111 7.87 -13.79 24.35
CA LEU A 111 9.05 -13.01 23.95
C LEU A 111 8.64 -11.71 23.21
N PRO A 112 9.19 -10.53 23.60
CA PRO A 112 8.80 -9.25 23.03
C PRO A 112 9.00 -9.09 21.53
N HIS A 113 9.93 -9.85 20.93
CA HIS A 113 10.33 -9.81 19.52
C HIS A 113 10.01 -11.12 18.77
N SER A 114 9.05 -11.90 19.25
CA SER A 114 8.61 -13.14 18.60
C SER A 114 7.90 -12.85 17.27
N HIS A 115 8.14 -13.73 16.28
CA HIS A 115 7.38 -13.74 15.03
C HIS A 115 5.87 -13.90 15.28
N TRP A 116 5.48 -14.78 16.21
CA TRP A 116 4.07 -15.05 16.53
C TRP A 116 3.38 -13.85 17.16
N LYS A 117 4.11 -13.05 17.96
CA LYS A 117 3.61 -11.77 18.46
C LYS A 117 3.30 -10.81 17.32
N ALA A 118 4.22 -10.69 16.35
CA ALA A 118 4.03 -9.80 15.21
C ALA A 118 2.81 -10.20 14.38
N MET A 119 2.61 -11.51 14.18
CA MET A 119 1.46 -12.06 13.48
C MET A 119 0.13 -11.81 14.23
N ALA A 120 0.11 -12.00 15.55
CA ALA A 120 -1.07 -11.72 16.36
C ALA A 120 -1.47 -10.22 16.30
N LEU A 121 -0.49 -9.32 16.43
CA LEU A 121 -0.73 -7.87 16.29
C LEU A 121 -1.20 -7.50 14.89
N ALA A 122 -0.62 -8.09 13.85
CA ALA A 122 -1.05 -7.83 12.47
C ALA A 122 -2.51 -8.22 12.22
N TYR A 123 -3.01 -9.31 12.84
CA TYR A 123 -4.42 -9.69 12.78
C TYR A 123 -5.32 -8.67 13.49
N GLU A 124 -4.92 -8.20 14.68
CA GLU A 124 -5.65 -7.19 15.43
C GLU A 124 -5.72 -5.87 14.65
N ASP A 125 -4.62 -5.45 14.03
CA ASP A 125 -4.55 -4.27 13.16
C ASP A 125 -5.46 -4.43 11.93
N GLN A 126 -5.49 -5.62 11.32
CA GLN A 126 -6.37 -5.94 10.20
C GLN A 126 -7.86 -5.82 10.59
N GLN A 127 -8.25 -6.25 11.80
CA GLN A 127 -9.61 -6.07 12.30
C GLN A 127 -9.95 -4.61 12.61
N ALA A 128 -8.95 -3.82 13.02
CA ALA A 128 -9.08 -2.39 13.26
C ALA A 128 -9.09 -1.53 11.98
N GLY A 129 -8.74 -2.12 10.82
CA GLY A 129 -8.63 -1.41 9.54
C GLY A 129 -7.45 -0.44 9.48
N LEU A 130 -6.41 -0.66 10.29
CA LEU A 130 -5.22 0.20 10.34
C LEU A 130 -4.13 -0.36 9.42
N ASP A 131 -3.61 0.48 8.52
CA ASP A 131 -2.44 0.10 7.71
C ASP A 131 -1.12 0.23 8.49
N TYR A 132 -0.01 -0.26 7.93
CA TYR A 132 1.31 -0.17 8.57
C TYR A 132 1.80 1.28 8.81
N ALA A 133 1.45 2.21 7.93
CA ALA A 133 1.83 3.62 8.05
C ALA A 133 1.06 4.33 9.19
N ASP A 134 -0.21 3.99 9.39
CA ASP A 134 -1.00 4.47 10.52
C ASP A 134 -0.42 4.01 11.86
N ARG A 135 0.15 2.79 11.94
CA ARG A 135 0.89 2.32 13.14
C ARG A 135 2.04 3.23 13.54
N TYR A 136 2.88 3.63 12.58
CA TYR A 136 4.03 4.49 12.86
C TYR A 136 3.60 5.89 13.29
N ARG A 137 2.53 6.41 12.68
CA ARG A 137 1.96 7.71 13.04
C ARG A 137 1.41 7.72 14.47
N ILE A 138 0.60 6.73 14.82
CA ILE A 138 -0.02 6.61 16.15
C ILE A 138 1.06 6.43 17.22
N LYS A 139 2.01 5.50 17.03
CA LYS A 139 3.10 5.29 18.01
C LYS A 139 3.96 6.53 18.22
N ASN A 140 4.26 7.27 17.16
CA ASN A 140 5.03 8.51 17.29
C ASN A 140 4.23 9.60 18.01
N GLN A 141 2.92 9.69 17.79
CA GLN A 141 2.04 10.61 18.51
C GLN A 141 1.92 10.24 20.00
N GLU A 142 1.76 8.97 20.33
CA GLU A 142 1.72 8.49 21.72
C GLU A 142 3.05 8.69 22.45
N HIS A 143 4.17 8.45 21.77
CA HIS A 143 5.50 8.70 22.32
C HIS A 143 5.74 10.19 22.55
N ALA A 144 5.35 11.05 21.60
CA ALA A 144 5.41 12.50 21.75
C ALA A 144 4.52 13.00 22.91
N ALA A 145 3.31 12.44 23.06
CA ALA A 145 2.41 12.77 24.16
C ALA A 145 2.96 12.35 25.53
N ARG A 146 3.61 11.19 25.64
CA ARG A 146 4.31 10.77 26.86
C ARG A 146 5.44 11.72 27.24
N ILE A 147 6.26 12.13 26.28
CA ILE A 147 7.35 13.08 26.52
C ILE A 147 6.78 14.44 26.97
N ALA A 148 5.71 14.92 26.33
CA ALA A 148 5.05 16.17 26.69
C ALA A 148 4.47 16.14 28.11
N ASN A 149 3.79 15.06 28.48
CA ASN A 149 3.24 14.88 29.83
C ASN A 149 4.35 14.80 30.88
N MET A 150 5.44 14.08 30.62
CA MET A 150 6.60 14.03 31.52
C MET A 150 7.22 15.41 31.75
N GLY A 151 7.34 16.21 30.69
CA GLY A 151 7.85 17.59 30.77
C GLY A 151 6.95 18.52 31.58
N GLN A 152 5.63 18.34 31.52
CA GLN A 152 4.69 19.10 32.34
C GLN A 152 4.76 18.72 33.82
N THR A 153 4.84 17.43 34.16
CA THR A 153 5.05 16.98 35.56
C THR A 153 6.35 17.53 36.15
N ALA A 154 7.45 17.54 35.38
CA ALA A 154 8.74 18.07 35.84
C ALA A 154 8.76 19.60 36.04
N LEU A 155 7.87 20.35 35.35
CA LEU A 155 7.72 21.79 35.53
C LEU A 155 6.85 22.13 36.74
N ILE A 156 5.85 21.30 37.05
CA ILE A 156 4.99 21.44 38.23
C ILE A 156 5.81 21.19 39.50
N GLU A 157 6.59 20.10 39.54
CA GLU A 157 7.45 19.77 40.70
C GLU A 157 8.48 20.88 41.00
N LYS A 158 9.06 21.52 39.97
CA LYS A 158 9.99 22.65 40.16
C LYS A 158 9.31 23.95 40.59
N SER A 159 8.00 24.09 40.40
CA SER A 159 7.23 25.26 40.82
C SER A 159 6.74 25.17 42.27
N GLU A 160 6.71 23.97 42.84
CA GLU A 160 6.34 23.71 44.24
C GLU A 160 7.54 23.71 45.20
N GLU A 161 8.78 23.69 44.68
CA GLU A 161 10.03 23.81 45.47
C GLU A 161 10.53 25.27 45.69
N LYS A 162 9.71 26.28 45.39
CA LYS A 162 10.00 27.71 45.68
C LYS A 162 9.02 28.29 46.69
#